data_AF-A0A9D7CTS4-F1
#
_entry.id   AF-A0A9D7CTS4-F1
#
_cell.length_a   1.000
_cell.length_b   1.000
_cell.length_c   1.000
_cell.angle_alpha   90.00
_cell.angle_beta   90.00
_cell.angle_gamma   90.00
#
_symmetry.space_group_name_H-M   'P 1'
#
loop_
_entity.id
_entity.type
_entity.pdbx_description
1 polymer ?
#
loop_
_entity_poly.entity_id
_entity_poly.type
_entity_poly.pdbx_seq_one_letter_code
_entity_poly.pdbx_strand_id
1 'polypeptide(L)'
;MVKIGVMVKIAARAQAKVSLVLVSALACACAGEPGAEGLVGAPERDPITGAPVGNATNGAAAGQGAPLDGGTVTLPDGAVVGQPQGDAAGGGGGGGGGGVDASAPPVTTCPGAPATPTFTLGAAYYFSDCAVGAAAGCVAGDNANAGTSAAAPKRDLTGFNVNTLPAGTQLRFARGGAWTNFRMVLQNYNATATSPIVVEAYSPSWGGTAKPWLKASAGISGFEFGTYQQDVNDDGGYVVRDLKIDGQGAADWGFWLRAVLRNVLIENMEITGFKIGLHVQSAEGTAGIRFLTVRNNNIHHNSDMGWLGNANDLRIEGNTIANNNYSGSGFSHGIYLGGGGVRAVVRNNVLTGNSVVGGACTGGNLTVHGRWDGVTIEGNTISQTSAAGGCYGVSLNPGYATAEYLRNFVVRGNTIVNLGYCAICASSAPGIVMESNVIVNTQATYQAGLLIGGDIGAGDDADTAGVVRNNTVYFAQAGAGSEGVALRGTAGQNLRVASNLIYFGAGSNASHHCFAHPALSNFTTFANNLCHHAGGGGDWSTSFATLAAAQGAGFDVGGTSAAPNFVAAPASGNGYSCQLQAASPAVNAGHPTASSPVDRACGPRSVPDIGACER
;
A
#
# COMPACT_ATOMS: atom_id res chain seq x y z
N MET A 1 -7.11 -42.86 -78.59
CA MET A 1 -7.81 -41.82 -79.39
C MET A 1 -7.43 -40.47 -78.76
N VAL A 2 -6.54 -39.70 -79.40
CA VAL A 2 -6.87 -38.59 -80.34
C VAL A 2 -7.36 -37.37 -79.54
N LYS A 3 -6.50 -36.37 -79.24
CA LYS A 3 -6.01 -35.24 -80.09
C LYS A 3 -7.10 -34.15 -80.26
N ILE A 4 -6.86 -32.83 -80.38
CA ILE A 4 -5.73 -31.95 -80.77
C ILE A 4 -6.06 -30.52 -80.20
N GLY A 5 -5.20 -29.48 -80.11
CA GLY A 5 -3.82 -29.20 -80.55
C GLY A 5 -3.16 -28.13 -79.63
N VAL A 6 -1.86 -27.79 -79.68
CA VAL A 6 -0.94 -27.53 -80.82
C VAL A 6 -1.39 -26.26 -81.57
N MET A 7 -0.68 -25.12 -81.65
CA MET A 7 0.76 -24.76 -81.83
C MET A 7 1.10 -23.42 -81.08
N VAL A 8 2.29 -23.10 -80.52
CA VAL A 8 3.61 -22.72 -81.13
C VAL A 8 3.52 -21.38 -81.93
N LYS A 9 4.37 -20.32 -81.82
CA LYS A 9 5.64 -20.02 -81.09
C LYS A 9 5.94 -18.48 -81.05
N ILE A 10 6.58 -18.02 -79.96
CA ILE A 10 7.74 -17.09 -79.83
C ILE A 10 7.87 -15.80 -80.71
N ALA A 11 7.93 -14.63 -80.03
CA ALA A 11 8.98 -13.59 -80.12
C ALA A 11 8.91 -12.73 -78.81
N ALA A 12 9.94 -12.68 -77.94
CA ALA A 12 11.04 -11.68 -77.91
C ALA A 12 10.54 -10.22 -77.91
N ARG A 13 10.91 -9.27 -77.01
CA ARG A 13 11.94 -9.11 -75.94
C ARG A 13 11.48 -7.91 -75.03
N ALA A 14 12.06 -7.50 -73.90
CA ALA A 14 13.19 -7.89 -73.05
C ALA A 14 13.16 -7.13 -71.69
N GLN A 15 13.86 -7.65 -70.65
CA GLN A 15 14.48 -6.95 -69.48
C GLN A 15 13.58 -6.24 -68.43
N ALA A 16 13.91 -6.24 -67.11
CA ALA A 16 14.89 -7.00 -66.34
C ALA A 16 14.64 -7.00 -64.80
N LYS A 17 14.98 -8.13 -64.15
CA LYS A 17 15.56 -8.31 -62.79
C LYS A 17 15.08 -7.47 -61.58
N VAL A 18 14.64 -8.18 -60.53
CA VAL A 18 15.34 -8.22 -59.21
C VAL A 18 15.42 -9.69 -58.75
N SER A 19 16.46 -10.06 -58.00
CA SER A 19 16.87 -11.45 -57.76
C SER A 19 16.37 -12.07 -56.44
N LEU A 20 16.13 -13.38 -56.51
CA LEU A 20 16.03 -14.32 -55.39
C LEU A 20 17.43 -14.71 -54.88
N VAL A 21 17.60 -14.89 -53.56
CA VAL A 21 18.70 -15.68 -52.97
C VAL A 21 18.15 -16.55 -51.84
N LEU A 22 18.33 -17.87 -51.95
CA LEU A 22 18.19 -18.84 -50.87
C LEU A 22 19.48 -18.87 -50.04
N VAL A 23 19.36 -19.06 -48.71
CA VAL A 23 20.33 -19.85 -47.93
C VAL A 23 19.58 -20.78 -46.98
N SER A 24 20.18 -21.94 -46.73
CA SER A 24 19.66 -23.14 -46.08
C SER A 24 19.39 -23.05 -44.57
N ALA A 25 18.47 -23.90 -44.10
CA ALA A 25 18.24 -24.14 -42.68
C ALA A 25 19.40 -24.89 -42.00
N LEU A 26 19.67 -24.56 -40.74
CA LEU A 26 20.47 -25.34 -39.81
C LEU A 26 19.75 -25.36 -38.46
N ALA A 27 19.63 -26.54 -37.85
CA ALA A 27 18.98 -26.68 -36.55
C ALA A 27 19.92 -26.19 -35.43
N CYS A 28 19.39 -25.41 -34.50
CA CYS A 28 20.02 -25.18 -33.20
C CYS A 28 18.94 -25.10 -32.12
N ALA A 29 19.16 -25.76 -30.99
CA ALA A 29 18.29 -25.67 -29.84
C ALA A 29 18.66 -24.41 -29.02
N CYS A 30 17.70 -23.52 -28.78
CA CYS A 30 17.88 -22.46 -27.80
C CYS A 30 17.35 -22.92 -26.45
N ALA A 31 18.22 -22.88 -25.45
CA ALA A 31 17.88 -23.03 -24.03
C ALA A 31 17.06 -21.81 -23.55
N GLY A 32 16.50 -21.91 -22.35
CA GLY A 32 15.61 -20.88 -21.80
C GLY A 32 16.27 -19.52 -21.61
N GLU A 33 15.53 -18.47 -21.96
CA GLU A 33 15.78 -17.09 -21.54
C GLU A 33 15.33 -16.90 -20.07
N PRO A 34 16.04 -16.08 -19.27
CA PRO A 34 15.80 -15.98 -17.83
C PRO A 34 14.58 -15.11 -17.50
N GLY A 35 13.92 -15.45 -16.39
CA GLY A 35 12.90 -14.60 -15.78
C GLY A 35 13.49 -13.44 -14.96
N ALA A 36 12.58 -12.64 -14.41
CA ALA A 36 12.81 -11.43 -13.61
C ALA A 36 13.49 -10.26 -14.36
N GLU A 37 12.66 -9.30 -14.79
CA GLU A 37 13.07 -7.90 -14.71
C GLU A 37 13.34 -7.60 -13.24
N GLY A 38 14.62 -7.58 -12.86
CA GLY A 38 15.03 -7.26 -11.52
C GLY A 38 14.69 -5.81 -11.22
N LEU A 39 13.83 -5.59 -10.22
CA LEU A 39 13.81 -4.32 -9.49
C LEU A 39 15.16 -4.17 -8.78
N VAL A 40 16.15 -3.62 -9.49
CA VAL A 40 17.36 -3.06 -8.88
C VAL A 40 16.97 -1.69 -8.32
N GLY A 41 16.11 -1.70 -7.30
CA GLY A 41 16.01 -0.57 -6.40
C GLY A 41 17.38 -0.33 -5.77
N ALA A 42 17.77 0.94 -5.63
CA ALA A 42 18.91 1.26 -4.80
C ALA A 42 18.67 0.68 -3.38
N PRO A 43 19.70 0.19 -2.68
CA PRO A 43 19.51 -0.26 -1.31
C PRO A 43 18.96 0.90 -0.49
N GLU A 44 17.87 0.64 0.26
CA GLU A 44 17.30 1.60 1.20
C GLU A 44 18.43 2.11 2.11
N ARG A 45 18.53 3.43 2.24
CA ARG A 45 19.52 4.07 3.10
C ARG A 45 18.82 4.53 4.37
N ASP A 46 19.52 4.38 5.49
CA ASP A 46 19.14 4.99 6.76
C ASP A 46 19.04 6.52 6.58
N PRO A 47 17.86 7.15 6.77
CA PRO A 47 17.67 8.58 6.53
C PRO A 47 18.37 9.51 7.55
N ILE A 48 19.05 8.95 8.56
CA ILE A 48 19.84 9.68 9.55
C ILE A 48 21.34 9.57 9.25
N THR A 49 21.80 8.40 8.75
CA THR A 49 23.23 8.12 8.55
C THR A 49 23.67 7.99 7.09
N GLY A 50 22.73 7.89 6.15
CA GLY A 50 22.99 7.65 4.73
C GLY A 50 23.60 6.27 4.41
N ALA A 51 23.71 5.38 5.39
CA ALA A 51 24.29 4.05 5.24
C ALA A 51 23.28 3.04 4.65
N PRO A 52 23.71 2.03 3.87
CA PRO A 52 22.81 0.97 3.41
C PRO A 52 22.21 0.19 4.58
N VAL A 53 20.89 -0.01 4.57
CA VAL A 53 20.22 -0.87 5.57
C VAL A 53 20.70 -2.32 5.38
N GLY A 54 21.42 -2.83 6.38
CA GLY A 54 22.08 -4.13 6.31
C GLY A 54 21.07 -5.29 6.28
N ASN A 55 21.13 -6.11 5.23
CA ASN A 55 20.31 -7.32 5.10
C ASN A 55 20.77 -8.40 6.11
N ALA A 56 19.95 -8.65 7.14
CA ALA A 56 20.23 -9.64 8.17
C ALA A 56 20.05 -11.08 7.65
N THR A 57 21.12 -11.64 7.08
CA THR A 57 21.17 -13.05 6.68
C THR A 57 21.60 -13.94 7.84
N ASN A 58 20.79 -14.96 8.14
CA ASN A 58 21.06 -15.94 9.20
C ASN A 58 22.21 -16.89 8.83
N GLY A 59 23.13 -17.12 9.78
CA GLY A 59 24.14 -18.19 9.74
C GLY A 59 24.36 -18.74 11.15
N ALA A 60 24.34 -20.06 11.32
CA ALA A 60 24.24 -20.69 12.64
C ALA A 60 25.60 -21.11 13.26
N ALA A 61 25.73 -20.84 14.57
CA ALA A 61 26.47 -21.55 15.61
C ALA A 61 27.85 -22.22 15.33
N ALA A 62 28.91 -21.71 15.98
CA ALA A 62 29.72 -22.44 16.98
C ALA A 62 30.93 -21.61 17.48
N GLY A 63 31.38 -21.83 18.73
CA GLY A 63 32.74 -21.48 19.18
C GLY A 63 32.86 -20.54 20.40
N GLN A 64 33.57 -20.97 21.44
CA GLN A 64 33.82 -20.24 22.70
C GLN A 64 34.99 -19.22 22.58
N GLY A 65 35.06 -18.22 23.47
CA GLY A 65 36.37 -17.60 23.79
C GLY A 65 36.47 -16.19 24.40
N ALA A 66 36.08 -16.02 25.67
CA ALA A 66 36.64 -15.05 26.65
C ALA A 66 36.61 -13.50 26.36
N PRO A 67 36.81 -12.63 27.38
CA PRO A 67 36.49 -11.19 27.27
C PRO A 67 37.70 -10.24 27.13
N LEU A 68 37.46 -9.09 26.50
CA LEU A 68 38.20 -7.82 26.60
C LEU A 68 37.13 -6.71 26.57
N ASP A 69 36.88 -5.93 27.62
CA ASP A 69 37.71 -4.95 28.33
C ASP A 69 37.81 -3.58 27.60
N GLY A 70 37.85 -2.50 28.37
CA GLY A 70 37.27 -1.20 28.00
C GLY A 70 38.02 -0.36 26.95
N GLY A 71 37.26 0.49 26.26
CA GLY A 71 37.79 1.45 25.30
C GLY A 71 36.86 2.65 25.08
N THR A 72 37.06 3.73 25.84
CA THR A 72 36.49 5.05 25.54
C THR A 72 37.08 5.59 24.23
N VAL A 73 36.23 6.03 23.30
CA VAL A 73 36.65 6.71 22.06
C VAL A 73 36.25 8.18 22.12
N THR A 74 37.24 9.05 22.17
CA THR A 74 37.12 10.50 21.98
C THR A 74 36.97 10.82 20.49
N LEU A 75 36.05 11.75 20.16
CA LEU A 75 35.94 12.32 18.81
C LEU A 75 36.97 13.46 18.63
N PRO A 76 37.65 13.57 17.48
CA PRO A 76 38.40 14.76 17.11
C PRO A 76 37.58 15.71 16.22
N ASP A 77 37.66 17.01 16.53
CA ASP A 77 37.15 18.09 15.69
C ASP A 77 37.96 18.29 14.38
N GLY A 78 37.27 18.76 13.34
CA GLY A 78 37.80 19.74 12.39
C GLY A 78 38.76 19.27 11.28
N ALA A 79 38.27 19.23 10.04
CA ALA A 79 39.09 19.40 8.85
C ALA A 79 38.31 20.10 7.71
N VAL A 80 38.84 21.21 7.20
CA VAL A 80 38.34 21.93 6.02
C VAL A 80 39.22 21.60 4.81
N VAL A 81 38.63 21.01 3.77
CA VAL A 81 39.12 20.91 2.37
C VAL A 81 37.87 20.76 1.48
N GLY A 82 37.70 21.37 0.31
CA GLY A 82 38.54 22.30 -0.45
C GLY A 82 38.56 21.94 -1.95
N GLN A 83 37.87 22.75 -2.78
CA GLN A 83 37.97 22.82 -4.26
C GLN A 83 37.37 21.64 -5.09
N PRO A 84 37.07 21.82 -6.40
CA PRO A 84 37.24 23.03 -7.24
C PRO A 84 35.98 23.57 -7.97
N GLN A 85 36.14 24.76 -8.55
CA GLN A 85 35.20 25.43 -9.46
C GLN A 85 35.04 24.74 -10.83
N GLY A 86 33.92 25.03 -11.49
CA GLY A 86 33.70 24.80 -12.93
C GLY A 86 32.54 25.64 -13.47
N ASP A 87 32.77 26.91 -13.76
CA ASP A 87 31.91 27.74 -14.62
C ASP A 87 31.98 27.21 -16.09
N ALA A 88 31.07 27.41 -17.04
CA ALA A 88 29.77 28.08 -17.15
C ALA A 88 28.90 27.25 -18.15
N ALA A 89 27.67 27.59 -18.57
CA ALA A 89 26.81 28.77 -18.44
C ALA A 89 25.33 28.29 -18.30
N GLY A 90 24.23 29.06 -18.39
CA GLY A 90 23.94 30.35 -19.03
C GLY A 90 22.64 30.22 -19.84
N GLY A 91 21.48 30.44 -19.22
CA GLY A 91 20.18 30.23 -19.86
C GLY A 91 19.03 30.72 -18.98
N GLY A 92 18.71 32.01 -19.06
CA GLY A 92 17.66 32.62 -18.25
C GLY A 92 16.25 32.28 -18.73
N GLY A 93 15.36 31.96 -17.78
CA GLY A 93 13.93 31.78 -18.01
C GLY A 93 13.15 32.16 -16.76
N GLY A 94 12.59 33.36 -16.73
CA GLY A 94 11.78 33.83 -15.61
C GLY A 94 10.41 33.14 -15.59
N GLY A 95 10.18 32.29 -14.59
CA GLY A 95 8.85 31.76 -14.27
C GLY A 95 8.24 32.55 -13.11
N GLY A 96 7.09 33.21 -13.35
CA GLY A 96 6.45 34.04 -12.34
C GLY A 96 5.92 33.22 -11.15
N GLY A 97 6.15 33.73 -9.94
CA GLY A 97 5.55 33.19 -8.71
C GLY A 97 4.05 33.42 -8.69
N GLY A 98 3.30 32.50 -9.30
CA GLY A 98 1.87 32.38 -9.08
C GLY A 98 1.64 31.83 -7.67
N GLY A 99 1.20 32.70 -6.75
CA GLY A 99 0.75 32.27 -5.44
C GLY A 99 -0.48 31.38 -5.59
N VAL A 100 -0.28 30.07 -5.59
CA VAL A 100 -1.37 29.10 -5.46
C VAL A 100 -1.95 29.25 -4.06
N ASP A 101 -3.17 29.76 -3.99
CA ASP A 101 -3.96 29.76 -2.76
C ASP A 101 -4.24 28.30 -2.39
N ALA A 102 -3.42 27.78 -1.48
CA ALA A 102 -3.50 26.43 -0.93
C ALA A 102 -4.69 26.29 0.02
N SER A 103 -5.88 26.55 -0.54
CA SER A 103 -7.14 25.99 -0.09
C SER A 103 -6.95 24.49 0.04
N ALA A 104 -7.02 23.98 1.28
CA ALA A 104 -6.87 22.57 1.54
C ALA A 104 -7.91 21.80 0.69
N PRO A 105 -7.56 20.62 0.14
CA PRO A 105 -8.50 19.84 -0.65
C PRO A 105 -9.80 19.67 0.15
N PRO A 106 -10.98 19.90 -0.47
CA PRO A 106 -12.23 20.05 0.26
C PRO A 106 -12.46 18.83 1.14
N VAL A 107 -12.56 19.05 2.45
CA VAL A 107 -12.69 17.96 3.43
C VAL A 107 -13.98 17.21 3.13
N THR A 108 -13.83 16.06 2.48
CA THR A 108 -14.96 15.23 2.08
C THR A 108 -15.62 14.67 3.31
N THR A 109 -16.94 14.86 3.37
CA THR A 109 -17.84 14.14 4.28
C THR A 109 -17.51 12.65 4.18
N CYS A 110 -17.47 11.97 5.33
CA CYS A 110 -16.96 10.60 5.33
C CYS A 110 -17.80 9.69 4.42
N PRO A 111 -17.14 8.88 3.59
CA PRO A 111 -17.84 8.07 2.62
C PRO A 111 -18.64 6.99 3.35
N GLY A 112 -19.94 6.97 3.10
CA GLY A 112 -20.79 5.85 3.51
C GLY A 112 -20.28 4.51 2.98
N ALA A 113 -20.90 3.42 3.45
CA ALA A 113 -20.64 2.10 2.91
C ALA A 113 -20.81 2.15 1.37
N PRO A 114 -19.85 1.63 0.59
CA PRO A 114 -19.90 1.70 -0.86
C PRO A 114 -21.14 0.96 -1.35
N ALA A 115 -22.01 1.65 -2.09
CA ALA A 115 -23.23 1.04 -2.64
C ALA A 115 -22.87 -0.25 -3.39
N THR A 116 -23.60 -1.33 -3.10
CA THR A 116 -23.39 -2.59 -3.81
C THR A 116 -23.85 -2.40 -5.26
N PRO A 117 -22.97 -2.62 -6.26
CA PRO A 117 -23.34 -2.42 -7.65
C PRO A 117 -24.44 -3.40 -8.06
N THR A 118 -25.45 -2.89 -8.77
CA THR A 118 -26.51 -3.69 -9.38
C THR A 118 -26.08 -4.15 -10.76
N PHE A 119 -26.09 -5.47 -10.99
CA PHE A 119 -25.67 -6.07 -12.26
C PHE A 119 -26.85 -6.67 -13.03
N THR A 120 -26.82 -6.52 -14.35
CA THR A 120 -27.64 -7.28 -15.30
C THR A 120 -26.98 -8.64 -15.50
N LEU A 121 -27.62 -9.70 -15.00
CA LEU A 121 -27.08 -11.05 -15.01
C LEU A 121 -27.68 -11.86 -16.18
N GLY A 122 -26.82 -12.64 -16.83
CA GLY A 122 -27.13 -13.54 -17.94
C GLY A 122 -27.11 -15.01 -17.51
N ALA A 123 -26.79 -15.90 -18.46
CA ALA A 123 -26.73 -17.34 -18.25
C ALA A 123 -25.77 -17.72 -17.10
N ALA A 124 -26.12 -18.78 -16.35
CA ALA A 124 -25.30 -19.30 -15.27
C ALA A 124 -24.82 -20.72 -15.56
N TYR A 125 -23.53 -20.96 -15.34
CA TYR A 125 -22.87 -22.25 -15.48
C TYR A 125 -22.31 -22.70 -14.13
N TYR A 126 -22.54 -23.96 -13.78
CA TYR A 126 -22.28 -24.53 -12.47
C TYR A 126 -21.18 -25.59 -12.56
N PHE A 127 -20.23 -25.53 -11.64
CA PHE A 127 -19.04 -26.39 -11.57
C PHE A 127 -18.95 -27.06 -10.20
N SER A 128 -18.63 -28.36 -10.15
CA SER A 128 -18.40 -29.09 -8.90
C SER A 128 -17.29 -30.11 -9.11
N ASP A 129 -16.14 -29.94 -8.46
CA ASP A 129 -15.09 -30.95 -8.42
C ASP A 129 -14.75 -31.30 -6.96
N CYS A 130 -14.32 -32.54 -6.76
CA CYS A 130 -14.03 -33.12 -5.45
C CYS A 130 -12.58 -33.56 -5.36
N ALA A 131 -11.66 -32.73 -5.87
CA ALA A 131 -10.23 -32.95 -5.71
C ALA A 131 -9.84 -32.93 -4.22
N VAL A 132 -8.60 -33.37 -3.93
CA VAL A 132 -8.06 -33.43 -2.55
C VAL A 132 -8.29 -32.13 -1.79
N GLY A 133 -8.90 -32.19 -0.60
CA GLY A 133 -9.26 -31.01 0.20
C GLY A 133 -10.69 -30.51 0.03
N ALA A 134 -11.49 -31.12 -0.87
CA ALA A 134 -12.94 -30.93 -0.88
C ALA A 134 -13.59 -31.42 0.43
N ALA A 135 -14.77 -30.88 0.74
CA ALA A 135 -15.56 -31.23 1.91
C ALA A 135 -16.07 -32.69 1.84
N ALA A 136 -16.27 -33.29 3.01
CA ALA A 136 -16.93 -34.60 3.11
C ALA A 136 -18.34 -34.53 2.50
N GLY A 137 -18.70 -35.53 1.69
CA GLY A 137 -19.97 -35.56 0.96
C GLY A 137 -20.00 -34.73 -0.34
N CYS A 138 -18.87 -34.16 -0.78
CA CYS A 138 -18.75 -33.52 -2.10
C CYS A 138 -19.17 -34.49 -3.21
N VAL A 139 -20.01 -34.00 -4.15
CA VAL A 139 -20.40 -34.72 -5.36
C VAL A 139 -19.80 -34.01 -6.58
N ALA A 140 -18.98 -34.72 -7.35
CA ALA A 140 -18.37 -34.19 -8.56
C ALA A 140 -19.40 -34.10 -9.68
N GLY A 141 -19.31 -33.05 -10.50
CA GLY A 141 -20.05 -32.92 -11.74
C GLY A 141 -19.46 -33.77 -12.87
N ASP A 142 -20.07 -33.66 -14.05
CA ASP A 142 -19.62 -34.32 -15.27
C ASP A 142 -19.50 -33.28 -16.39
N ASN A 143 -18.38 -33.25 -17.09
CA ASN A 143 -18.18 -32.32 -18.20
C ASN A 143 -19.08 -32.62 -19.41
N ALA A 144 -19.69 -33.81 -19.49
CA ALA A 144 -20.77 -34.12 -20.42
C ALA A 144 -22.06 -33.33 -20.14
N ASN A 145 -22.28 -32.88 -18.90
CA ASN A 145 -23.41 -32.01 -18.57
C ASN A 145 -23.28 -30.66 -19.28
N ALA A 146 -24.42 -30.05 -19.66
CA ALA A 146 -24.45 -28.67 -20.14
C ALA A 146 -23.93 -27.67 -19.10
N GLY A 147 -24.01 -28.01 -17.80
CA GLY A 147 -23.60 -27.16 -16.70
C GLY A 147 -24.56 -26.02 -16.39
N THR A 148 -25.70 -25.91 -17.09
CA THR A 148 -26.67 -24.81 -16.94
C THR A 148 -27.59 -24.92 -15.72
N SER A 149 -27.38 -25.91 -14.84
CA SER A 149 -28.09 -26.05 -13.57
C SER A 149 -27.21 -26.61 -12.47
N ALA A 150 -27.49 -26.22 -11.21
CA ALA A 150 -26.80 -26.73 -10.03
C ALA A 150 -27.01 -28.23 -9.76
N ALA A 151 -28.03 -28.85 -10.37
CA ALA A 151 -28.32 -30.27 -10.24
C ALA A 151 -27.54 -31.15 -11.24
N ALA A 152 -27.08 -30.55 -12.35
CA ALA A 152 -26.23 -31.19 -13.35
C ALA A 152 -25.03 -30.27 -13.68
N PRO A 153 -24.13 -30.02 -12.70
CA PRO A 153 -22.97 -29.17 -12.90
C PRO A 153 -21.94 -29.87 -13.80
N LYS A 154 -21.12 -29.07 -14.48
CA LYS A 154 -19.84 -29.54 -15.03
C LYS A 154 -18.89 -29.88 -13.88
N ARG A 155 -17.83 -30.65 -14.16
CA ARG A 155 -16.78 -30.86 -13.17
C ARG A 155 -15.86 -29.64 -13.11
N ASP A 156 -15.39 -29.23 -14.27
CA ASP A 156 -14.34 -28.22 -14.44
C ASP A 156 -14.58 -27.38 -15.71
N LEU A 157 -13.64 -26.49 -16.04
CA LEU A 157 -13.74 -25.56 -17.17
C LEU A 157 -13.38 -26.20 -18.54
N THR A 158 -13.18 -27.51 -18.63
CA THR A 158 -12.81 -28.16 -19.90
C THR A 158 -13.88 -27.94 -20.97
N GLY A 159 -13.45 -27.47 -22.14
CA GLY A 159 -14.33 -27.12 -23.26
C GLY A 159 -15.07 -25.79 -23.08
N PHE A 160 -14.73 -24.99 -22.07
CA PHE A 160 -15.39 -23.73 -21.76
C PHE A 160 -14.47 -22.53 -22.07
N ASN A 161 -14.76 -21.78 -23.13
CA ASN A 161 -14.01 -20.57 -23.46
C ASN A 161 -14.64 -19.34 -22.77
N VAL A 162 -14.01 -18.89 -21.68
CA VAL A 162 -14.49 -17.76 -20.89
C VAL A 162 -14.46 -16.42 -21.63
N ASN A 163 -13.64 -16.30 -22.68
CA ASN A 163 -13.44 -15.07 -23.44
C ASN A 163 -14.47 -14.85 -24.57
N THR A 164 -15.29 -15.86 -24.86
CA THR A 164 -16.38 -15.79 -25.85
C THR A 164 -17.77 -15.78 -25.22
N LEU A 165 -17.88 -15.68 -23.89
CA LEU A 165 -19.17 -15.69 -23.20
C LEU A 165 -19.93 -14.37 -23.41
N PRO A 166 -21.27 -14.40 -23.49
CA PRO A 166 -22.09 -13.20 -23.45
C PRO A 166 -21.88 -12.39 -22.17
N ALA A 167 -22.09 -11.07 -22.25
CA ALA A 167 -22.15 -10.18 -21.11
C ALA A 167 -23.11 -10.69 -20.00
N GLY A 168 -22.78 -10.45 -18.74
CA GLY A 168 -23.59 -10.89 -17.59
C GLY A 168 -23.45 -12.37 -17.23
N THR A 169 -22.66 -13.18 -17.97
CA THR A 169 -22.55 -14.63 -17.72
C THR A 169 -21.92 -14.91 -16.35
N GLN A 170 -22.46 -15.92 -15.66
CA GLN A 170 -22.08 -16.31 -14.30
C GLN A 170 -21.40 -17.69 -14.30
N LEU A 171 -20.24 -17.81 -13.67
CA LEU A 171 -19.47 -19.04 -13.47
C LEU A 171 -19.47 -19.39 -11.99
N ARG A 172 -20.19 -20.44 -11.62
CA ARG A 172 -20.56 -20.75 -10.24
C ARG A 172 -19.90 -22.02 -9.74
N PHE A 173 -19.05 -21.92 -8.74
CA PHE A 173 -18.31 -23.04 -8.16
C PHE A 173 -19.00 -23.57 -6.89
N ALA A 174 -19.10 -24.89 -6.74
CA ALA A 174 -19.77 -25.51 -5.61
C ALA A 174 -19.06 -25.18 -4.28
N ARG A 175 -19.80 -24.63 -3.30
CA ARG A 175 -19.31 -24.51 -1.93
C ARG A 175 -18.91 -25.88 -1.39
N GLY A 176 -17.74 -25.96 -0.76
CA GLY A 176 -17.11 -27.22 -0.33
C GLY A 176 -16.43 -28.04 -1.45
N GLY A 177 -16.54 -27.66 -2.73
CA GLY A 177 -15.76 -28.26 -3.81
C GLY A 177 -14.29 -27.83 -3.78
N ALA A 178 -13.42 -28.59 -4.43
CA ALA A 178 -12.00 -28.23 -4.60
C ALA A 178 -11.47 -28.62 -5.98
N TRP A 179 -10.62 -27.76 -6.55
CA TRP A 179 -10.01 -27.89 -7.87
C TRP A 179 -8.48 -27.76 -7.77
N THR A 180 -7.74 -28.52 -8.59
CA THR A 180 -6.27 -28.50 -8.68
C THR A 180 -5.80 -27.96 -10.03
N ASN A 181 -4.60 -27.36 -10.08
CA ASN A 181 -4.05 -26.71 -11.28
C ASN A 181 -4.99 -25.60 -11.81
N PHE A 182 -5.68 -24.90 -10.91
CA PHE A 182 -6.59 -23.83 -11.29
C PHE A 182 -5.83 -22.67 -11.90
N ARG A 183 -6.28 -22.27 -13.09
CA ARG A 183 -5.87 -21.05 -13.80
C ARG A 183 -7.08 -20.56 -14.61
N MET A 184 -7.38 -19.28 -14.54
CA MET A 184 -8.37 -18.63 -15.40
C MET A 184 -7.78 -17.36 -16.01
N VAL A 185 -7.77 -17.30 -17.34
CA VAL A 185 -7.35 -16.12 -18.11
C VAL A 185 -8.59 -15.42 -18.65
N LEU A 186 -8.80 -14.16 -18.25
CA LEU A 186 -9.97 -13.35 -18.57
C LEU A 186 -9.58 -12.19 -19.51
N GLN A 187 -10.18 -12.22 -20.69
CA GLN A 187 -10.07 -11.26 -21.79
C GLN A 187 -11.35 -11.33 -22.64
N ASN A 188 -12.49 -11.03 -22.03
CA ASN A 188 -13.82 -11.09 -22.63
C ASN A 188 -14.33 -9.67 -22.98
N TYR A 189 -14.12 -9.27 -24.22
CA TYR A 189 -14.56 -7.96 -24.74
C TYR A 189 -16.09 -7.77 -24.84
N ASN A 190 -16.91 -8.77 -24.51
CA ASN A 190 -18.36 -8.60 -24.38
C ASN A 190 -18.76 -8.07 -22.98
N ALA A 191 -17.89 -8.22 -21.98
CA ALA A 191 -18.17 -7.88 -20.59
C ALA A 191 -18.24 -6.36 -20.40
N THR A 192 -19.10 -5.90 -19.47
CA THR A 192 -19.28 -4.47 -19.18
C THR A 192 -19.45 -4.21 -17.69
N ALA A 193 -19.33 -2.95 -17.26
CA ALA A 193 -19.53 -2.55 -15.87
C ALA A 193 -20.93 -2.89 -15.32
N THR A 194 -21.95 -2.88 -16.19
CA THR A 194 -23.35 -3.17 -15.82
C THR A 194 -23.75 -4.62 -16.10
N SER A 195 -23.05 -5.31 -16.99
CA SER A 195 -23.26 -6.73 -17.34
C SER A 195 -21.92 -7.49 -17.27
N PRO A 196 -21.33 -7.66 -16.09
CA PRO A 196 -19.99 -8.24 -15.94
C PRO A 196 -20.00 -9.76 -16.16
N ILE A 197 -18.82 -10.34 -16.41
CA ILE A 197 -18.61 -11.76 -16.16
C ILE A 197 -18.41 -11.95 -14.65
N VAL A 198 -19.26 -12.79 -14.05
CA VAL A 198 -19.25 -13.05 -12.60
C VAL A 198 -18.66 -14.43 -12.34
N VAL A 199 -17.65 -14.53 -11.50
CA VAL A 199 -17.07 -15.78 -11.00
C VAL A 199 -17.37 -15.86 -9.50
N GLU A 200 -18.25 -16.77 -9.09
CA GLU A 200 -18.78 -16.81 -7.73
C GLU A 200 -19.02 -18.24 -7.20
N ALA A 201 -19.49 -18.36 -5.96
CA ALA A 201 -19.87 -19.64 -5.37
C ALA A 201 -21.40 -19.90 -5.48
N TYR A 202 -21.81 -21.17 -5.45
CA TYR A 202 -23.20 -21.57 -5.19
C TYR A 202 -23.29 -22.65 -4.11
N SER A 203 -24.44 -22.74 -3.44
CA SER A 203 -24.75 -23.80 -2.48
C SER A 203 -25.23 -25.06 -3.23
N PRO A 204 -24.48 -26.18 -3.19
CA PRO A 204 -24.88 -27.40 -3.87
C PRO A 204 -25.94 -28.18 -3.06
N SER A 205 -26.71 -29.03 -3.74
CA SER A 205 -27.76 -29.86 -3.12
C SER A 205 -27.24 -30.85 -2.07
N TRP A 206 -25.97 -31.20 -2.12
CA TRP A 206 -25.29 -32.07 -1.14
C TRP A 206 -24.81 -31.31 0.12
N GLY A 207 -25.08 -30.01 0.24
CA GLY A 207 -24.97 -29.28 1.52
C GLY A 207 -23.63 -28.65 1.85
N GLY A 208 -22.71 -28.52 0.89
CA GLY A 208 -21.41 -27.86 1.09
C GLY A 208 -21.54 -26.36 1.44
N THR A 209 -20.76 -25.91 2.43
CA THR A 209 -20.84 -24.54 2.98
C THR A 209 -19.55 -23.72 2.84
N ALA A 210 -18.38 -24.37 2.91
CA ALA A 210 -17.08 -23.72 2.77
C ALA A 210 -16.93 -23.01 1.41
N LYS A 211 -16.05 -21.98 1.33
CA LYS A 211 -15.73 -21.36 0.03
C LYS A 211 -15.16 -22.41 -0.93
N PRO A 212 -15.50 -22.39 -2.24
CA PRO A 212 -14.87 -23.26 -3.23
C PRO A 212 -13.35 -23.06 -3.23
N TRP A 213 -12.57 -24.14 -3.15
CA TRP A 213 -11.11 -24.08 -3.01
C TRP A 213 -10.40 -24.31 -4.35
N LEU A 214 -9.86 -23.24 -4.92
CA LEU A 214 -9.19 -23.21 -6.21
C LEU A 214 -7.67 -23.16 -6.01
N LYS A 215 -6.98 -24.27 -6.24
CA LYS A 215 -5.54 -24.39 -5.99
C LYS A 215 -4.75 -24.18 -7.28
N ALA A 216 -3.96 -23.12 -7.32
CA ALA A 216 -2.95 -22.91 -8.35
C ALA A 216 -1.72 -23.76 -8.05
N SER A 217 -1.03 -24.20 -9.10
CA SER A 217 0.20 -24.99 -8.98
C SER A 217 1.44 -24.11 -9.14
N ALA A 218 2.64 -24.68 -8.96
CA ALA A 218 3.89 -23.93 -9.03
C ALA A 218 4.05 -23.17 -10.37
N GLY A 219 4.49 -21.90 -10.30
CA GLY A 219 4.72 -21.07 -11.49
C GLY A 219 3.46 -20.68 -12.28
N ILE A 220 2.27 -20.75 -11.66
CA ILE A 220 0.98 -20.39 -12.27
C ILE A 220 0.35 -19.22 -11.51
N SER A 221 -0.39 -18.37 -12.22
CA SER A 221 -1.29 -17.39 -11.61
C SER A 221 -2.72 -17.93 -11.52
N GLY A 222 -3.41 -17.68 -10.41
CA GLY A 222 -4.79 -18.17 -10.19
C GLY A 222 -5.78 -17.53 -11.16
N PHE A 223 -5.87 -16.21 -11.12
CA PHE A 223 -6.59 -15.41 -12.12
C PHE A 223 -5.62 -14.47 -12.86
N GLU A 224 -5.77 -14.39 -14.17
CA GLU A 224 -5.05 -13.46 -15.04
C GLU A 224 -6.06 -12.60 -15.80
N PHE A 225 -5.81 -11.28 -15.87
CA PHE A 225 -6.66 -10.32 -16.56
C PHE A 225 -5.86 -9.51 -17.57
N GLY A 226 -6.56 -9.04 -18.60
CA GLY A 226 -5.96 -8.25 -19.66
C GLY A 226 -4.93 -9.05 -20.48
N THR A 227 -4.16 -8.31 -21.26
CA THR A 227 -3.35 -8.84 -22.35
C THR A 227 -1.87 -8.95 -22.00
N TYR A 228 -1.15 -9.74 -22.80
CA TYR A 228 0.30 -9.73 -22.83
C TYR A 228 0.76 -8.77 -23.94
N GLN A 229 1.69 -7.87 -23.63
CA GLN A 229 2.38 -6.95 -24.56
C GLN A 229 1.49 -6.05 -25.44
N GLN A 230 1.38 -4.77 -25.03
CA GLN A 230 1.00 -3.63 -25.88
C GLN A 230 -0.43 -3.58 -26.45
N ASP A 231 -1.28 -4.57 -26.24
CA ASP A 231 -2.71 -4.44 -26.63
C ASP A 231 -3.40 -3.38 -25.75
N VAL A 232 -3.89 -2.33 -26.42
CA VAL A 232 -4.57 -1.14 -25.86
C VAL A 232 -6.09 -1.30 -25.82
N ASN A 233 -6.63 -2.45 -26.22
CA ASN A 233 -8.05 -2.74 -26.16
C ASN A 233 -8.57 -2.72 -24.71
N ASP A 234 -9.75 -2.12 -24.53
CA ASP A 234 -10.27 -1.67 -23.24
C ASP A 234 -11.10 -2.78 -22.55
N ASP A 235 -10.38 -3.76 -21.99
CA ASP A 235 -10.92 -4.94 -21.31
C ASP A 235 -11.53 -4.61 -19.93
N GLY A 236 -12.51 -5.37 -19.46
CA GLY A 236 -13.10 -5.13 -18.14
C GLY A 236 -14.52 -5.61 -17.91
N GLY A 237 -15.08 -5.29 -16.75
CA GLY A 237 -16.40 -5.77 -16.34
C GLY A 237 -16.32 -7.17 -15.73
N TYR A 238 -15.55 -7.30 -14.64
CA TYR A 238 -15.31 -8.58 -13.97
C TYR A 238 -15.70 -8.50 -12.49
N VAL A 239 -16.33 -9.55 -12.01
CA VAL A 239 -16.63 -9.75 -10.58
C VAL A 239 -16.10 -11.11 -10.17
N VAL A 240 -15.22 -11.18 -9.18
CA VAL A 240 -14.73 -12.45 -8.60
C VAL A 240 -15.00 -12.42 -7.10
N ARG A 241 -15.77 -13.39 -6.60
CA ARG A 241 -16.22 -13.37 -5.20
C ARG A 241 -16.55 -14.72 -4.57
N ASP A 242 -16.55 -14.77 -3.24
CA ASP A 242 -16.96 -15.93 -2.44
C ASP A 242 -16.07 -17.19 -2.58
N LEU A 243 -14.88 -17.07 -3.17
CA LEU A 243 -13.95 -18.19 -3.41
C LEU A 243 -12.76 -18.15 -2.44
N LYS A 244 -12.10 -19.31 -2.28
CA LYS A 244 -10.73 -19.41 -1.79
C LYS A 244 -9.82 -19.70 -2.97
N ILE A 245 -8.82 -18.84 -3.21
CA ILE A 245 -7.69 -19.16 -4.08
C ILE A 245 -6.44 -19.41 -3.25
N ASP A 246 -5.67 -20.41 -3.66
CA ASP A 246 -4.53 -20.91 -2.88
C ASP A 246 -3.36 -21.26 -3.80
N GLY A 247 -2.22 -20.61 -3.58
CA GLY A 247 -0.99 -20.84 -4.34
C GLY A 247 -0.13 -21.99 -3.83
N GLN A 248 -0.56 -22.65 -2.75
CA GLN A 248 0.09 -23.81 -2.13
C GLN A 248 1.58 -23.59 -1.74
N GLY A 249 2.02 -22.34 -1.61
CA GLY A 249 3.40 -21.95 -1.29
C GLY A 249 4.36 -21.92 -2.50
N ALA A 250 3.85 -22.08 -3.73
CA ALA A 250 4.69 -22.20 -4.93
C ALA A 250 4.15 -21.49 -6.20
N ALA A 251 2.89 -21.07 -6.21
CA ALA A 251 2.30 -20.31 -7.31
C ALA A 251 2.73 -18.83 -7.27
N ASP A 252 2.79 -18.18 -8.43
CA ASP A 252 3.27 -16.80 -8.52
C ASP A 252 2.24 -15.81 -7.95
N TRP A 253 1.09 -15.65 -8.62
CA TRP A 253 0.16 -14.56 -8.33
C TRP A 253 -1.27 -15.06 -8.13
N GLY A 254 -1.93 -14.61 -7.06
CA GLY A 254 -3.35 -14.92 -6.86
C GLY A 254 -4.21 -14.28 -7.94
N PHE A 255 -3.96 -12.99 -8.15
CA PHE A 255 -4.53 -12.17 -9.22
C PHE A 255 -3.41 -11.43 -9.95
N TRP A 256 -3.29 -11.59 -11.26
CA TRP A 256 -2.38 -10.80 -12.12
C TRP A 256 -3.20 -9.92 -13.07
N LEU A 257 -3.22 -8.61 -12.81
CA LEU A 257 -3.95 -7.61 -13.59
C LEU A 257 -2.96 -6.79 -14.41
N ARG A 258 -3.23 -6.57 -15.70
CA ARG A 258 -2.30 -5.94 -16.66
C ARG A 258 -3.00 -5.00 -17.64
N ALA A 259 -2.18 -4.19 -18.30
CA ALA A 259 -2.52 -3.41 -19.49
C ALA A 259 -3.72 -2.47 -19.28
N VAL A 260 -4.63 -2.35 -20.25
CA VAL A 260 -5.82 -1.51 -20.17
C VAL A 260 -7.00 -2.34 -19.65
N LEU A 261 -7.24 -2.27 -18.34
CA LEU A 261 -8.24 -3.07 -17.64
C LEU A 261 -9.14 -2.19 -16.77
N ARG A 262 -10.45 -2.39 -16.80
CA ARG A 262 -11.40 -1.57 -16.03
C ARG A 262 -12.53 -2.31 -15.35
N ASN A 263 -13.14 -1.67 -14.35
CA ASN A 263 -14.37 -2.13 -13.70
C ASN A 263 -14.23 -3.57 -13.18
N VAL A 264 -13.27 -3.78 -12.29
CA VAL A 264 -12.97 -5.09 -11.69
C VAL A 264 -13.30 -5.04 -10.21
N LEU A 265 -14.13 -5.98 -9.76
CA LEU A 265 -14.52 -6.17 -8.37
C LEU A 265 -14.00 -7.52 -7.86
N ILE A 266 -13.13 -7.48 -6.86
CA ILE A 266 -12.63 -8.65 -6.14
C ILE A 266 -13.15 -8.55 -4.71
N GLU A 267 -14.13 -9.38 -4.33
CA GLU A 267 -14.81 -9.25 -3.04
C GLU A 267 -15.06 -10.55 -2.28
N ASN A 268 -14.99 -10.52 -0.94
CA ASN A 268 -15.19 -11.69 -0.09
C ASN A 268 -14.37 -12.93 -0.53
N MET A 269 -13.11 -12.72 -0.90
CA MET A 269 -12.16 -13.78 -1.24
C MET A 269 -11.34 -14.23 -0.03
N GLU A 270 -10.82 -15.44 -0.07
CA GLU A 270 -9.62 -15.85 0.67
C GLU A 270 -8.48 -16.01 -0.35
N ILE A 271 -7.34 -15.35 -0.13
CA ILE A 271 -6.22 -15.26 -1.09
C ILE A 271 -4.93 -15.58 -0.33
N THR A 272 -4.36 -16.76 -0.57
CA THR A 272 -3.26 -17.28 0.26
C THR A 272 -2.23 -18.11 -0.46
N GLY A 273 -1.01 -18.20 0.08
CA GLY A 273 0.01 -19.15 -0.38
C GLY A 273 0.61 -18.84 -1.76
N PHE A 274 0.41 -17.64 -2.30
CA PHE A 274 1.07 -17.18 -3.52
C PHE A 274 2.40 -16.48 -3.17
N LYS A 275 3.22 -16.19 -4.17
CA LYS A 275 4.30 -15.21 -4.03
C LYS A 275 3.71 -13.82 -3.75
N ILE A 276 2.73 -13.40 -4.56
CA ILE A 276 1.96 -12.16 -4.34
C ILE A 276 0.46 -12.44 -4.41
N GLY A 277 -0.31 -11.93 -3.45
CA GLY A 277 -1.77 -12.08 -3.44
C GLY A 277 -2.44 -11.41 -4.63
N LEU A 278 -2.18 -10.12 -4.85
CA LEU A 278 -2.61 -9.36 -6.01
C LEU A 278 -1.44 -8.57 -6.62
N HIS A 279 -1.17 -8.76 -7.90
CA HIS A 279 -0.16 -8.05 -8.68
C HIS A 279 -0.84 -7.24 -9.80
N VAL A 280 -0.79 -5.92 -9.70
CA VAL A 280 -1.56 -4.95 -10.51
C VAL A 280 -0.60 -4.09 -11.33
N GLN A 281 -0.25 -4.54 -12.53
CA GLN A 281 0.80 -3.95 -13.36
C GLN A 281 0.20 -3.08 -14.47
N SER A 282 -0.03 -1.80 -14.17
CA SER A 282 -0.49 -0.82 -15.16
C SER A 282 0.69 -0.18 -15.89
N ALA A 283 0.75 -0.32 -17.21
CA ALA A 283 1.80 0.29 -18.03
C ALA A 283 1.70 1.83 -18.01
N GLU A 284 2.80 2.49 -17.65
CA GLU A 284 2.87 3.95 -17.66
C GLU A 284 2.59 4.54 -19.06
N GLY A 285 1.95 5.71 -19.10
CA GLY A 285 1.58 6.38 -20.35
C GLY A 285 0.40 5.77 -21.12
N THR A 286 -0.19 4.66 -20.65
CA THR A 286 -1.43 4.09 -21.20
C THR A 286 -2.66 4.58 -20.42
N ALA A 287 -3.87 4.24 -20.89
CA ALA A 287 -5.09 4.42 -20.08
C ALA A 287 -5.09 3.61 -18.77
N GLY A 288 -4.26 2.56 -18.72
CA GLY A 288 -3.92 1.81 -17.53
C GLY A 288 -5.07 1.01 -16.91
N ILE A 289 -4.82 0.56 -15.69
CA ILE A 289 -5.82 -0.13 -14.86
C ILE A 289 -6.67 0.93 -14.13
N ARG A 290 -8.00 0.83 -14.22
CA ARG A 290 -8.92 1.85 -13.66
C ARG A 290 -10.21 1.27 -13.05
N PHE A 291 -10.75 1.91 -12.02
CA PHE A 291 -11.95 1.43 -11.30
C PHE A 291 -11.79 -0.01 -10.77
N LEU A 292 -10.63 -0.31 -10.19
CA LEU A 292 -10.35 -1.57 -9.50
C LEU A 292 -10.82 -1.46 -8.04
N THR A 293 -11.73 -2.34 -7.62
CA THR A 293 -12.18 -2.44 -6.23
C THR A 293 -11.82 -3.81 -5.65
N VAL A 294 -11.00 -3.80 -4.60
CA VAL A 294 -10.59 -4.97 -3.81
C VAL A 294 -11.17 -4.79 -2.41
N ARG A 295 -12.25 -5.50 -2.07
CA ARG A 295 -12.96 -5.27 -0.80
C ARG A 295 -13.34 -6.51 0.00
N ASN A 296 -13.35 -6.39 1.33
CA ASN A 296 -13.79 -7.44 2.26
C ASN A 296 -13.06 -8.80 2.06
N ASN A 297 -11.82 -8.79 1.55
CA ASN A 297 -11.04 -10.01 1.31
C ASN A 297 -10.16 -10.35 2.52
N ASN A 298 -9.78 -11.62 2.64
CA ASN A 298 -8.76 -12.10 3.56
C ASN A 298 -7.52 -12.49 2.74
N ILE A 299 -6.47 -11.66 2.78
CA ILE A 299 -5.25 -11.78 1.95
C ILE A 299 -4.08 -12.10 2.88
N HIS A 300 -3.59 -13.35 2.87
CA HIS A 300 -2.66 -13.78 3.90
C HIS A 300 -1.65 -14.83 3.49
N HIS A 301 -0.55 -14.92 4.23
CA HIS A 301 0.47 -15.96 4.05
C HIS A 301 0.97 -16.05 2.59
N ASN A 302 1.13 -14.90 1.92
CA ASN A 302 1.82 -14.77 0.65
C ASN A 302 3.30 -14.41 0.91
N SER A 303 4.25 -15.04 0.21
CA SER A 303 5.67 -15.01 0.60
C SER A 303 6.31 -13.63 0.50
N ASP A 304 5.88 -12.82 -0.48
CA ASP A 304 6.44 -11.51 -0.78
C ASP A 304 5.44 -10.43 -0.41
N MET A 305 4.28 -10.32 -1.08
CA MET A 305 3.34 -9.22 -0.81
C MET A 305 1.87 -9.64 -0.78
N GLY A 306 1.07 -8.96 0.03
CA GLY A 306 -0.39 -9.08 -0.03
C GLY A 306 -0.94 -8.41 -1.30
N TRP A 307 -0.49 -7.19 -1.56
CA TRP A 307 -0.88 -6.38 -2.72
C TRP A 307 0.32 -5.59 -3.25
N LEU A 308 0.58 -5.67 -4.55
CA LEU A 308 1.63 -4.94 -5.28
C LEU A 308 1.01 -4.30 -6.53
N GLY A 309 1.22 -3.01 -6.77
CA GLY A 309 1.00 -2.43 -8.09
C GLY A 309 0.50 -1.00 -8.13
N ASN A 310 -0.18 -0.64 -9.23
CA ASN A 310 -0.61 0.72 -9.52
C ASN A 310 -1.90 0.76 -10.38
N ALA A 311 -2.79 1.71 -10.08
CA ALA A 311 -4.07 1.88 -10.79
C ALA A 311 -4.68 3.26 -10.52
N ASN A 312 -5.56 3.69 -11.44
CA ASN A 312 -6.41 4.86 -11.30
C ASN A 312 -7.77 4.49 -10.68
N ASP A 313 -8.38 5.39 -9.91
CA ASP A 313 -9.69 5.16 -9.27
C ASP A 313 -9.71 3.84 -8.45
N LEU A 314 -8.58 3.53 -7.81
CA LEU A 314 -8.32 2.33 -7.03
C LEU A 314 -9.04 2.37 -5.68
N ARG A 315 -9.63 1.25 -5.26
CA ARG A 315 -10.26 1.08 -3.95
C ARG A 315 -9.79 -0.20 -3.28
N ILE A 316 -9.13 -0.08 -2.13
CA ILE A 316 -8.74 -1.19 -1.26
C ILE A 316 -9.47 -1.00 0.07
N GLU A 317 -10.57 -1.75 0.28
CA GLU A 317 -11.57 -1.41 1.31
C GLU A 317 -11.95 -2.59 2.23
N GLY A 318 -11.83 -2.45 3.55
CA GLY A 318 -12.35 -3.46 4.49
C GLY A 318 -11.66 -4.83 4.43
N ASN A 319 -10.46 -4.92 3.86
CA ASN A 319 -9.72 -6.19 3.75
C ASN A 319 -8.95 -6.49 5.03
N THR A 320 -8.79 -7.78 5.35
CA THR A 320 -7.74 -8.25 6.25
C THR A 320 -6.52 -8.63 5.42
N ILE A 321 -5.37 -8.02 5.71
CA ILE A 321 -4.09 -8.25 5.03
C ILE A 321 -3.10 -8.69 6.10
N ALA A 322 -2.85 -9.99 6.22
CA ALA A 322 -2.18 -10.56 7.39
C ALA A 322 -1.08 -11.57 7.07
N ASN A 323 0.01 -11.56 7.82
CA ASN A 323 1.09 -12.55 7.71
C ASN A 323 1.68 -12.69 6.28
N ASN A 324 1.68 -11.61 5.48
CA ASN A 324 2.38 -11.55 4.19
C ASN A 324 3.83 -11.07 4.41
N ASN A 325 4.72 -11.24 3.43
CA ASN A 325 6.16 -10.95 3.58
C ASN A 325 6.83 -11.70 4.75
N TYR A 326 6.61 -13.01 4.86
CA TYR A 326 7.39 -13.83 5.81
C TYR A 326 8.75 -14.25 5.25
N SER A 327 9.06 -13.94 3.98
CA SER A 327 10.39 -14.13 3.38
C SER A 327 11.42 -13.12 3.89
N GLY A 328 10.98 -11.94 4.34
CA GLY A 328 11.82 -10.96 5.03
C GLY A 328 12.59 -10.00 4.15
N SER A 329 12.23 -9.89 2.87
CA SER A 329 12.81 -8.87 1.99
C SER A 329 12.38 -7.46 2.42
N GLY A 330 13.32 -6.52 2.47
CA GLY A 330 13.02 -5.09 2.69
C GLY A 330 12.16 -4.48 1.58
N PHE A 331 12.18 -5.06 0.38
CA PHE A 331 11.33 -4.65 -0.74
C PHE A 331 9.87 -5.13 -0.63
N SER A 332 9.53 -5.92 0.38
CA SER A 332 8.26 -6.64 0.49
C SER A 332 7.36 -6.08 1.60
N HIS A 333 6.05 -6.17 1.36
CA HIS A 333 5.06 -5.27 1.97
C HIS A 333 3.69 -5.94 2.16
N GLY A 334 2.90 -5.44 3.11
CA GLY A 334 1.46 -5.78 3.17
C GLY A 334 0.71 -5.24 1.94
N ILE A 335 0.80 -3.92 1.73
CA ILE A 335 0.37 -3.20 0.53
C ILE A 335 1.56 -2.37 0.02
N TYR A 336 1.89 -2.47 -1.26
CA TYR A 336 2.81 -1.58 -1.95
C TYR A 336 2.13 -0.93 -3.16
N LEU A 337 1.87 0.38 -3.07
CA LEU A 337 1.43 1.22 -4.18
C LEU A 337 2.68 1.75 -4.92
N GLY A 338 3.01 1.18 -6.07
CA GLY A 338 4.18 1.56 -6.87
C GLY A 338 3.85 2.47 -8.06
N GLY A 339 4.87 2.80 -8.86
CA GLY A 339 4.73 3.42 -10.19
C GLY A 339 3.96 4.75 -10.20
N GLY A 340 2.64 4.69 -10.36
CA GLY A 340 1.78 5.87 -10.24
C GLY A 340 0.31 5.63 -10.55
N GLY A 341 -0.53 6.53 -10.08
CA GLY A 341 -1.99 6.48 -10.25
C GLY A 341 -2.70 7.68 -9.61
N VAL A 342 -3.99 7.82 -9.88
CA VAL A 342 -4.80 8.94 -9.34
C VAL A 342 -6.07 8.47 -8.64
N ARG A 343 -6.55 9.24 -7.66
CA ARG A 343 -7.84 9.03 -6.95
C ARG A 343 -7.95 7.65 -6.27
N ALA A 344 -6.89 7.22 -5.58
CA ALA A 344 -6.89 5.96 -4.83
C ALA A 344 -7.46 6.12 -3.41
N VAL A 345 -8.16 5.10 -2.93
CA VAL A 345 -8.69 5.03 -1.56
C VAL A 345 -8.26 3.72 -0.92
N VAL A 346 -7.54 3.79 0.19
CA VAL A 346 -7.18 2.65 1.04
C VAL A 346 -7.87 2.86 2.39
N ARG A 347 -8.99 2.16 2.63
CA ARG A 347 -9.82 2.43 3.81
C ARG A 347 -10.30 1.22 4.61
N ASN A 348 -10.39 1.40 5.92
CA ASN A 348 -10.95 0.43 6.87
C ASN A 348 -10.31 -0.98 6.79
N ASN A 349 -9.08 -1.10 6.29
CA ASN A 349 -8.36 -2.38 6.24
C ASN A 349 -7.70 -2.69 7.59
N VAL A 350 -7.49 -3.98 7.87
CA VAL A 350 -6.70 -4.47 9.00
C VAL A 350 -5.40 -5.07 8.48
N LEU A 351 -4.27 -4.46 8.81
CA LEU A 351 -2.93 -4.91 8.46
C LEU A 351 -2.24 -5.42 9.72
N THR A 352 -1.90 -6.70 9.79
CA THR A 352 -1.31 -7.31 11.00
C THR A 352 -0.35 -8.45 10.69
N GLY A 353 0.78 -8.52 11.39
CA GLY A 353 1.76 -9.60 11.23
C GLY A 353 2.46 -9.63 9.86
N ASN A 354 2.27 -8.61 9.01
CA ASN A 354 3.00 -8.50 7.75
C ASN A 354 4.48 -8.15 8.01
N SER A 355 5.37 -8.60 7.13
CA SER A 355 6.81 -8.31 7.20
C SER A 355 7.46 -8.81 8.50
N VAL A 356 6.91 -9.88 9.11
CA VAL A 356 7.39 -10.46 10.37
C VAL A 356 8.43 -11.56 10.10
N VAL A 357 9.65 -11.32 10.56
CA VAL A 357 10.81 -12.21 10.45
C VAL A 357 11.37 -12.45 11.84
N GLY A 358 11.59 -13.72 12.22
CA GLY A 358 12.12 -14.04 13.55
C GLY A 358 11.22 -13.61 14.72
N GLY A 359 9.94 -13.32 14.48
CA GLY A 359 8.98 -12.86 15.48
C GLY A 359 8.84 -11.34 15.63
N ALA A 360 9.60 -10.54 14.88
CA ALA A 360 9.46 -9.09 14.83
C ALA A 360 9.16 -8.61 13.40
N CYS A 361 8.37 -7.55 13.27
CA CYS A 361 8.21 -6.85 12.00
C CYS A 361 9.52 -6.13 11.62
N THR A 362 9.94 -6.25 10.36
CA THR A 362 11.21 -5.69 9.85
C THR A 362 11.07 -4.92 8.54
N GLY A 363 9.86 -4.78 7.99
CA GLY A 363 9.58 -4.11 6.71
C GLY A 363 8.25 -3.35 6.72
N GLY A 364 7.94 -2.64 5.64
CA GLY A 364 6.75 -1.79 5.56
C GLY A 364 5.42 -2.56 5.55
N ASN A 365 4.37 -1.92 6.09
CA ASN A 365 3.00 -2.47 6.10
C ASN A 365 2.17 -1.90 4.95
N LEU A 366 2.11 -0.57 4.83
CA LEU A 366 1.53 0.15 3.69
C LEU A 366 2.58 1.14 3.19
N THR A 367 3.11 0.89 1.99
CA THR A 367 4.12 1.74 1.35
C THR A 367 3.59 2.30 0.04
N VAL A 368 3.94 3.55 -0.26
CA VAL A 368 3.64 4.24 -1.51
C VAL A 368 4.93 4.86 -2.05
N HIS A 369 5.29 4.46 -3.26
CA HIS A 369 6.34 5.08 -4.08
C HIS A 369 5.74 5.47 -5.44
N GLY A 370 6.37 6.41 -6.11
CA GLY A 370 6.03 6.83 -7.46
C GLY A 370 5.32 8.17 -7.56
N ARG A 371 4.42 8.26 -8.55
CA ARG A 371 3.71 9.48 -8.92
C ARG A 371 2.22 9.31 -8.65
N TRP A 372 1.78 9.81 -7.50
CA TRP A 372 0.41 9.66 -7.03
C TRP A 372 -0.27 11.01 -6.79
N ASP A 373 -1.54 11.10 -7.17
CA ASP A 373 -2.36 12.30 -6.96
C ASP A 373 -3.76 11.95 -6.40
N GLY A 374 -4.11 12.53 -5.26
CA GLY A 374 -5.43 12.40 -4.66
C GLY A 374 -5.65 11.05 -3.97
N VAL A 375 -4.71 10.64 -3.12
CA VAL A 375 -4.81 9.37 -2.37
C VAL A 375 -5.35 9.60 -0.96
N THR A 376 -6.38 8.85 -0.58
CA THR A 376 -6.93 8.86 0.79
C THR A 376 -6.62 7.54 1.50
N ILE A 377 -5.93 7.61 2.64
CA ILE A 377 -5.62 6.48 3.53
C ILE A 377 -6.37 6.71 4.83
N GLU A 378 -7.52 6.05 5.01
CA GLU A 378 -8.43 6.37 6.12
C GLU A 378 -8.99 5.19 6.92
N GLY A 379 -9.12 5.35 8.24
CA GLY A 379 -9.79 4.37 9.11
C GLY A 379 -9.10 2.99 9.20
N ASN A 380 -7.91 2.82 8.64
CA ASN A 380 -7.20 1.54 8.67
C ASN A 380 -6.66 1.26 10.08
N THR A 381 -6.51 -0.02 10.41
CA THR A 381 -5.77 -0.48 11.60
C THR A 381 -4.51 -1.19 11.16
N ILE A 382 -3.35 -0.68 11.54
CA ILE A 382 -2.04 -1.31 11.30
C ILE A 382 -1.46 -1.69 12.67
N SER A 383 -1.23 -2.98 12.93
CA SER A 383 -0.77 -3.44 14.25
C SER A 383 0.27 -4.53 14.15
N GLN A 384 1.30 -4.44 14.98
CA GLN A 384 2.33 -5.48 15.13
C GLN A 384 2.46 -5.91 16.58
N THR A 385 2.90 -7.15 16.82
CA THR A 385 3.17 -7.62 18.20
C THR A 385 4.53 -7.12 18.69
N SER A 386 5.51 -7.13 17.81
CA SER A 386 6.86 -6.61 18.03
C SER A 386 7.40 -6.03 16.72
N ALA A 387 8.22 -4.99 16.79
CA ALA A 387 8.82 -4.32 15.63
C ALA A 387 10.30 -3.96 15.85
N ALA A 388 11.09 -4.13 14.80
CA ALA A 388 12.44 -3.61 14.68
C ALA A 388 12.44 -2.26 13.91
N GLY A 389 13.61 -1.66 13.71
CA GLY A 389 13.78 -0.38 13.01
C GLY A 389 13.00 -0.28 11.69
N GLY A 390 13.24 -1.18 10.73
CA GLY A 390 12.62 -1.16 9.39
C GLY A 390 11.11 -1.42 9.32
N CYS A 391 10.39 -1.54 10.44
CA CYS A 391 8.95 -1.79 10.44
C CYS A 391 8.13 -0.49 10.27
N TYR A 392 7.88 -0.06 9.04
CA TYR A 392 7.08 1.13 8.77
C TYR A 392 5.56 0.84 8.82
N GLY A 393 4.80 1.81 9.33
CA GLY A 393 3.34 1.78 9.32
C GLY A 393 2.77 2.18 7.97
N VAL A 394 2.59 3.50 7.77
CA VAL A 394 2.29 4.14 6.48
C VAL A 394 3.55 4.86 6.03
N SER A 395 4.15 4.44 4.91
CA SER A 395 5.32 5.09 4.31
C SER A 395 4.98 5.70 2.96
N LEU A 396 5.14 7.02 2.83
CA LEU A 396 4.81 7.80 1.65
C LEU A 396 6.07 8.54 1.18
N ASN A 397 6.96 7.89 0.44
CA ASN A 397 8.27 8.49 0.13
C ASN A 397 8.72 8.15 -1.30
N PRO A 398 9.65 8.92 -1.88
CA PRO A 398 10.36 8.52 -3.08
C PRO A 398 11.08 7.18 -2.88
N GLY A 399 11.10 6.36 -3.94
CA GLY A 399 11.75 5.04 -3.97
C GLY A 399 12.34 4.68 -5.35
N TYR A 400 12.27 5.58 -6.33
CA TYR A 400 12.73 5.39 -7.70
C TYR A 400 13.84 6.40 -8.08
N ALA A 401 14.54 6.12 -9.18
CA ALA A 401 15.59 7.01 -9.70
C ALA A 401 15.04 8.17 -10.57
N THR A 402 13.72 8.23 -10.76
CA THR A 402 13.02 9.25 -11.55
C THR A 402 12.24 10.15 -10.60
N ALA A 403 12.10 11.44 -10.95
CA ALA A 403 11.36 12.40 -10.13
C ALA A 403 9.95 11.92 -9.73
N GLU A 404 9.66 11.90 -8.43
CA GLU A 404 8.43 11.43 -7.79
C GLU A 404 7.59 12.58 -7.23
N TYR A 405 6.32 12.29 -6.90
CA TYR A 405 5.44 13.23 -6.18
C TYR A 405 4.25 12.50 -5.56
N LEU A 406 3.83 12.94 -4.38
CA LEU A 406 2.71 12.40 -3.62
C LEU A 406 1.71 13.53 -3.29
N ARG A 407 0.98 13.98 -4.32
CA ARG A 407 0.13 15.19 -4.28
C ARG A 407 -1.27 14.91 -3.75
N ASN A 408 -1.85 15.88 -3.05
CA ASN A 408 -3.23 15.82 -2.54
C ASN A 408 -3.51 14.59 -1.66
N PHE A 409 -2.52 14.16 -0.86
CA PHE A 409 -2.66 13.04 0.07
C PHE A 409 -3.41 13.42 1.35
N VAL A 410 -4.28 12.51 1.81
CA VAL A 410 -4.97 12.61 3.10
C VAL A 410 -4.80 11.29 3.86
N VAL A 411 -4.13 11.34 5.02
CA VAL A 411 -3.96 10.21 5.93
C VAL A 411 -4.74 10.50 7.21
N ARG A 412 -5.94 9.91 7.37
CA ARG A 412 -6.86 10.30 8.44
C ARG A 412 -7.53 9.17 9.23
N GLY A 413 -7.71 9.35 10.52
CA GLY A 413 -8.53 8.43 11.32
C GLY A 413 -7.97 7.01 11.48
N ASN A 414 -6.71 6.76 11.15
CA ASN A 414 -6.09 5.43 11.25
C ASN A 414 -5.70 5.09 12.69
N THR A 415 -5.68 3.81 13.06
CA THR A 415 -5.04 3.28 14.30
C THR A 415 -3.73 2.61 13.90
N ILE A 416 -2.61 3.01 14.50
CA ILE A 416 -1.29 2.44 14.21
C ILE A 416 -0.63 2.02 15.53
N VAL A 417 -0.24 0.74 15.66
CA VAL A 417 0.16 0.14 16.93
C VAL A 417 1.45 -0.66 16.84
N ASN A 418 2.44 -0.30 17.66
CA ASN A 418 3.68 -1.05 17.86
C ASN A 418 4.50 -1.27 16.58
N LEU A 419 4.50 -0.26 15.70
CA LEU A 419 5.38 -0.21 14.53
C LEU A 419 6.83 0.15 14.96
N GLY A 420 7.75 0.10 14.01
CA GLY A 420 9.13 0.54 14.13
C GLY A 420 9.32 2.03 13.80
N TYR A 421 10.47 2.35 13.21
CA TYR A 421 11.02 3.69 12.95
C TYR A 421 10.02 4.83 12.72
N CYS A 422 9.00 4.63 11.89
CA CYS A 422 7.90 5.60 11.77
C CYS A 422 6.52 4.95 11.62
N ALA A 423 5.53 5.52 12.30
CA ALA A 423 4.13 5.11 12.17
C ALA A 423 3.45 5.74 10.94
N ILE A 424 3.65 7.04 10.67
CA ILE A 424 3.23 7.71 9.43
C ILE A 424 4.36 8.62 8.94
N CYS A 425 5.08 8.24 7.88
CA CYS A 425 6.11 9.07 7.25
C CYS A 425 5.69 9.54 5.86
N ALA A 426 6.03 10.78 5.53
CA ALA A 426 5.85 11.36 4.21
C ALA A 426 7.04 12.21 3.75
N SER A 427 7.51 12.01 2.53
CA SER A 427 8.39 12.93 1.81
C SER A 427 7.98 13.03 0.33
N SER A 428 8.37 14.11 -0.33
CA SER A 428 7.81 14.54 -1.63
C SER A 428 6.28 14.64 -1.66
N ALA A 429 5.69 15.09 -0.54
CA ALA A 429 4.25 15.09 -0.31
C ALA A 429 3.69 16.51 -0.07
N PRO A 430 3.74 17.42 -1.06
CA PRO A 430 3.27 18.80 -0.90
C PRO A 430 1.78 18.86 -0.56
N GLY A 431 1.44 19.63 0.46
CA GLY A 431 0.07 19.83 0.92
C GLY A 431 -0.57 18.62 1.62
N ILE A 432 0.21 17.60 2.00
CA ILE A 432 -0.33 16.41 2.69
C ILE A 432 -1.06 16.77 3.99
N VAL A 433 -2.22 16.14 4.21
CA VAL A 433 -2.99 16.25 5.46
C VAL A 433 -2.86 14.96 6.27
N MET A 434 -2.33 15.06 7.48
CA MET A 434 -2.31 13.98 8.49
C MET A 434 -3.19 14.37 9.67
N GLU A 435 -4.37 13.77 9.81
CA GLU A 435 -5.35 14.21 10.82
C GLU A 435 -6.14 13.11 11.54
N SER A 436 -6.51 13.34 12.80
CA SER A 436 -7.36 12.42 13.59
C SER A 436 -6.82 10.97 13.71
N ASN A 437 -5.52 10.74 13.48
CA ASN A 437 -4.90 9.41 13.62
C ASN A 437 -4.57 9.12 15.09
N VAL A 438 -4.62 7.85 15.48
CA VAL A 438 -4.22 7.34 16.80
C VAL A 438 -3.02 6.43 16.63
N ILE A 439 -1.89 6.84 17.21
CA ILE A 439 -0.62 6.12 17.17
C ILE A 439 -0.29 5.68 18.59
N VAL A 440 -0.02 4.39 18.77
CA VAL A 440 0.33 3.78 20.06
C VAL A 440 1.62 2.99 19.90
N ASN A 441 2.62 3.27 20.74
CA ASN A 441 3.78 2.38 20.90
C ASN A 441 3.91 1.97 22.37
N THR A 442 3.85 0.67 22.63
CA THR A 442 4.07 0.08 23.95
C THR A 442 5.46 -0.54 24.09
N GLN A 443 6.33 -0.37 23.09
CA GLN A 443 7.70 -0.91 23.07
C GLN A 443 8.71 0.21 23.33
N ALA A 444 9.77 -0.10 24.08
CA ALA A 444 10.90 0.80 24.32
C ALA A 444 11.84 0.94 23.09
N THR A 445 11.26 1.21 21.92
CA THR A 445 11.94 1.40 20.64
C THR A 445 11.90 2.86 20.21
N TYR A 446 12.86 3.27 19.38
CA TYR A 446 12.75 4.55 18.67
C TYR A 446 11.55 4.52 17.71
N GLN A 447 10.74 5.57 17.72
CA GLN A 447 9.71 5.82 16.72
C GLN A 447 9.47 7.33 16.56
N ALA A 448 9.30 7.78 15.31
CA ALA A 448 8.59 9.00 14.98
C ALA A 448 7.09 8.68 14.80
N GLY A 449 6.20 9.37 15.52
CA GLY A 449 4.76 9.15 15.42
C GLY A 449 4.22 9.57 14.06
N LEU A 450 4.31 10.87 13.76
CA LEU A 450 4.08 11.41 12.42
C LEU A 450 5.34 12.11 11.93
N LEU A 451 5.69 11.97 10.66
CA LEU A 451 6.91 12.53 10.08
C LEU A 451 6.62 13.11 8.68
N ILE A 452 6.99 14.37 8.46
CA ILE A 452 7.03 15.00 7.13
C ILE A 452 8.46 15.47 6.85
N GLY A 453 8.91 15.22 5.62
CA GLY A 453 10.24 15.47 5.12
C GLY A 453 11.19 14.28 5.36
N GLY A 454 12.24 14.19 4.54
CA GLY A 454 13.18 13.08 4.53
C GLY A 454 14.20 13.27 3.42
N ASP A 455 14.71 12.19 2.85
CA ASP A 455 15.45 12.26 1.60
C ASP A 455 14.46 12.44 0.43
N ILE A 456 14.73 13.42 -0.44
CA ILE A 456 14.10 13.57 -1.75
C ILE A 456 15.19 13.72 -2.82
N GLY A 457 14.94 13.15 -3.99
CA GLY A 457 15.83 13.16 -5.13
C GLY A 457 15.78 14.46 -5.95
N ALA A 458 16.61 14.51 -6.99
CA ALA A 458 16.65 15.64 -7.92
C ALA A 458 15.38 15.66 -8.80
N GLY A 459 14.54 16.67 -8.61
CA GLY A 459 13.31 16.88 -9.38
C GLY A 459 12.04 16.40 -8.67
N ASP A 460 12.16 15.78 -7.49
CA ASP A 460 11.04 15.47 -6.61
C ASP A 460 10.37 16.77 -6.11
N ASP A 461 9.06 16.69 -5.84
CA ASP A 461 8.34 17.79 -5.21
C ASP A 461 8.86 18.04 -3.78
N ALA A 462 8.84 19.30 -3.34
CA ALA A 462 9.26 19.69 -2.00
C ALA A 462 8.11 19.61 -0.97
N ASP A 463 8.44 19.20 0.26
CA ASP A 463 7.52 18.97 1.38
C ASP A 463 6.96 20.27 2.02
N THR A 464 6.27 21.07 1.20
CA THR A 464 5.68 22.36 1.59
C THR A 464 4.19 22.22 1.94
N ALA A 465 3.66 23.18 2.72
CA ALA A 465 2.25 23.32 3.05
C ALA A 465 1.58 22.11 3.75
N GLY A 466 2.36 21.18 4.30
CA GLY A 466 1.85 20.02 5.06
C GLY A 466 1.07 20.42 6.31
N VAL A 467 0.03 19.64 6.63
CA VAL A 467 -0.89 19.86 7.75
C VAL A 467 -0.92 18.64 8.67
N VAL A 468 -0.51 18.82 9.92
CA VAL A 468 -0.54 17.78 10.97
C VAL A 468 -1.44 18.23 12.11
N ARG A 469 -2.63 17.65 12.25
CA ARG A 469 -3.62 18.15 13.23
C ARG A 469 -4.51 17.12 13.89
N ASN A 470 -4.91 17.37 15.14
CA ASN A 470 -5.81 16.48 15.89
C ASN A 470 -5.34 15.02 15.93
N ASN A 471 -4.05 14.72 15.83
CA ASN A 471 -3.55 13.36 16.00
C ASN A 471 -3.35 13.08 17.51
N THR A 472 -3.48 11.82 17.92
CA THR A 472 -3.10 11.37 19.26
C THR A 472 -1.93 10.40 19.14
N VAL A 473 -0.78 10.77 19.71
CA VAL A 473 0.42 9.92 19.80
C VAL A 473 0.63 9.53 21.26
N TYR A 474 0.59 8.24 21.55
CA TYR A 474 0.79 7.68 22.88
C TYR A 474 1.96 6.70 22.87
N PHE A 475 3.07 7.08 23.52
CA PHE A 475 4.18 6.18 23.77
C PHE A 475 4.19 5.80 25.25
N ALA A 476 3.95 4.51 25.56
CA ALA A 476 3.99 4.02 26.94
C ALA A 476 5.42 4.09 27.52
N GLN A 477 6.40 3.80 26.68
CA GLN A 477 7.83 3.87 26.95
C GLN A 477 8.53 4.19 25.62
N ALA A 478 8.94 5.44 25.40
CA ALA A 478 9.64 5.79 24.16
C ALA A 478 11.15 5.46 24.24
N GLY A 479 11.74 4.98 23.14
CA GLY A 479 13.18 4.86 22.99
C GLY A 479 13.88 6.22 22.88
N ALA A 480 15.21 6.23 22.98
CA ALA A 480 16.03 7.44 22.84
C ALA A 480 15.76 8.15 21.50
N GLY A 481 15.61 9.47 21.53
CA GLY A 481 15.37 10.29 20.33
C GLY A 481 13.99 10.14 19.69
N SER A 482 13.04 9.42 20.29
CA SER A 482 11.69 9.28 19.73
C SER A 482 10.97 10.63 19.64
N GLU A 483 10.16 10.80 18.60
CA GLU A 483 9.50 12.05 18.26
C GLU A 483 7.99 11.86 18.15
N GLY A 484 7.19 12.73 18.76
CA GLY A 484 5.73 12.68 18.61
C GLY A 484 5.29 13.10 17.20
N VAL A 485 5.70 14.31 16.79
CA VAL A 485 5.55 14.85 15.44
C VAL A 485 6.90 15.40 14.96
N ALA A 486 7.35 14.94 13.80
CA ALA A 486 8.64 15.27 13.21
C ALA A 486 8.46 16.00 11.88
N LEU A 487 9.04 17.18 11.76
CA LEU A 487 9.10 17.98 10.54
C LEU A 487 10.58 18.31 10.33
N ARG A 488 11.27 17.53 9.50
CA ARG A 488 12.74 17.60 9.40
C ARG A 488 13.24 17.30 7.99
N GLY A 489 14.53 17.51 7.75
CA GLY A 489 15.12 17.37 6.42
C GLY A 489 14.50 18.34 5.41
N THR A 490 13.77 17.81 4.43
CA THR A 490 13.12 18.54 3.33
C THR A 490 11.85 19.30 3.70
N ALA A 491 11.35 19.18 4.94
CA ALA A 491 10.16 19.88 5.42
C ALA A 491 10.25 21.40 5.16
N GLY A 492 9.43 21.88 4.23
CA GLY A 492 9.54 23.20 3.63
C GLY A 492 8.81 24.29 4.42
N GLN A 493 8.22 25.24 3.69
CA GLN A 493 7.49 26.39 4.24
C GLN A 493 5.97 26.16 4.23
N ASN A 494 5.23 27.09 4.84
CA ASN A 494 3.77 27.11 4.97
C ASN A 494 3.14 25.98 5.80
N LEU A 495 3.93 25.33 6.66
CA LEU A 495 3.51 24.20 7.48
C LEU A 495 2.44 24.60 8.51
N ARG A 496 1.56 23.64 8.87
CA ARG A 496 0.49 23.83 9.88
C ARG A 496 0.48 22.66 10.87
N VAL A 497 0.67 22.95 12.15
CA VAL A 497 0.60 21.97 13.25
C VAL A 497 -0.36 22.47 14.30
N ALA A 498 -1.47 21.77 14.52
CA ALA A 498 -2.46 22.24 15.49
C ALA A 498 -3.22 21.12 16.21
N SER A 499 -3.56 21.34 17.48
CA SER A 499 -4.47 20.44 18.21
C SER A 499 -3.98 19.00 18.33
N ASN A 500 -2.69 18.70 18.22
CA ASN A 500 -2.17 17.34 18.41
C ASN A 500 -1.96 17.03 19.88
N LEU A 501 -2.27 15.81 20.31
CA LEU A 501 -2.09 15.31 21.67
C LEU A 501 -0.96 14.29 21.67
N ILE A 502 0.13 14.59 22.37
CA ILE A 502 1.32 13.75 22.48
C ILE A 502 1.54 13.39 23.95
N TYR A 503 1.69 12.10 24.23
CA TYR A 503 1.91 11.56 25.57
C TYR A 503 3.12 10.63 25.58
N PHE A 504 4.04 10.90 26.51
CA PHE A 504 5.17 10.05 26.85
C PHE A 504 5.00 9.50 28.26
N GLY A 505 4.92 8.18 28.39
CA GLY A 505 4.80 7.48 29.66
C GLY A 505 6.09 7.54 30.48
N ALA A 506 5.99 7.28 31.79
CA ALA A 506 7.07 7.48 32.75
C ALA A 506 8.33 6.62 32.54
N GLY A 507 8.24 5.55 31.72
CA GLY A 507 9.40 4.74 31.31
C GLY A 507 10.07 5.20 30.01
N SER A 508 9.71 6.37 29.48
CA SER A 508 10.33 6.91 28.25
C SER A 508 11.73 7.44 28.50
N ASN A 509 12.65 7.21 27.56
CA ASN A 509 14.01 7.74 27.61
C ASN A 509 13.99 9.28 27.60
N ALA A 510 14.81 9.93 28.43
CA ALA A 510 14.80 11.39 28.60
C ALA A 510 15.18 12.23 27.37
N SER A 511 15.71 11.63 26.28
CA SER A 511 16.03 12.35 25.03
C SER A 511 14.92 12.33 23.97
N HIS A 512 13.67 12.11 24.38
CA HIS A 512 12.53 12.22 23.47
C HIS A 512 12.05 13.67 23.31
N HIS A 513 11.44 13.96 22.17
CA HIS A 513 10.87 15.27 21.86
C HIS A 513 9.39 15.12 21.48
N CYS A 514 8.53 16.03 21.94
CA CYS A 514 7.17 16.07 21.37
C CYS A 514 7.21 16.55 19.91
N PHE A 515 8.03 17.55 19.62
CA PHE A 515 8.17 18.11 18.27
C PHE A 515 9.63 18.17 17.79
N ALA A 516 9.91 17.64 16.60
CA ALA A 516 11.07 18.06 15.81
C ALA A 516 10.58 18.97 14.69
N HIS A 517 11.22 20.12 14.47
CA HIS A 517 10.72 21.12 13.51
C HIS A 517 11.83 21.98 12.89
N PRO A 518 11.62 22.57 11.69
CA PRO A 518 12.50 23.59 11.12
C PRO A 518 12.32 24.94 11.84
N ALA A 519 12.92 26.00 11.29
CA ALA A 519 12.77 27.36 11.80
C ALA A 519 11.29 27.79 11.90
N LEU A 520 10.97 28.59 12.93
CA LEU A 520 9.60 29.00 13.23
C LEU A 520 8.91 29.77 12.08
N SER A 521 9.69 30.47 11.26
CA SER A 521 9.24 31.16 10.05
C SER A 521 8.61 30.25 8.99
N ASN A 522 8.84 28.94 9.05
CA ASN A 522 8.27 27.98 8.11
C ASN A 522 6.80 27.65 8.41
N PHE A 523 6.27 28.06 9.56
CA PHE A 523 4.91 27.76 10.00
C PHE A 523 3.93 28.90 9.71
N THR A 524 2.80 28.56 9.09
CA THR A 524 1.62 29.45 9.06
C THR A 524 0.72 29.23 10.28
N THR A 525 0.85 28.08 10.96
CA THR A 525 0.19 27.80 12.24
C THR A 525 1.00 26.80 13.03
N PHE A 526 1.29 27.12 14.30
CA PHE A 526 1.71 26.16 15.31
C PHE A 526 1.04 26.52 16.63
N ALA A 527 -0.08 25.85 16.95
CA ALA A 527 -0.96 26.28 18.05
C ALA A 527 -1.81 25.15 18.68
N ASN A 528 -2.11 25.30 19.97
CA ASN A 528 -3.04 24.46 20.74
C ASN A 528 -2.65 22.97 20.80
N ASN A 529 -1.35 22.65 20.84
CA ASN A 529 -0.94 21.27 21.01
C ASN A 529 -0.84 20.89 22.50
N LEU A 530 -1.03 19.61 22.82
CA LEU A 530 -0.78 19.05 24.15
C LEU A 530 0.44 18.13 24.07
N CYS A 531 1.41 18.33 24.95
CA CYS A 531 2.58 17.46 25.09
C CYS A 531 2.84 17.19 26.57
N HIS A 532 2.67 15.93 26.99
CA HIS A 532 2.78 15.52 28.38
C HIS A 532 3.84 14.45 28.62
N HIS A 533 4.75 14.74 29.54
CA HIS A 533 5.85 13.87 29.97
C HIS A 533 5.55 13.29 31.36
N ALA A 534 4.97 12.08 31.43
CA ALA A 534 4.56 11.49 32.70
C ALA A 534 5.75 11.14 33.63
N GLY A 535 6.97 11.04 33.08
CA GLY A 535 8.22 10.87 33.84
C GLY A 535 8.97 12.17 34.13
N GLY A 536 8.50 13.32 33.65
CA GLY A 536 9.13 14.63 33.86
C GLY A 536 10.42 14.90 33.07
N GLY A 537 10.89 13.98 32.22
CA GLY A 537 11.99 14.17 31.28
C GLY A 537 11.51 14.16 29.82
N GLY A 538 12.38 14.58 28.89
CA GLY A 538 12.04 14.90 27.51
C GLY A 538 11.84 16.40 27.30
N ASP A 539 11.93 16.84 26.05
CA ASP A 539 11.76 18.25 25.67
C ASP A 539 10.43 18.49 24.96
N TRP A 540 9.90 19.72 25.09
CA TRP A 540 8.77 20.18 24.29
C TRP A 540 9.10 20.10 22.78
N SER A 541 10.26 20.58 22.36
CA SER A 541 10.76 20.39 21.00
C SER A 541 12.28 20.33 20.93
N THR A 542 12.81 19.95 19.77
CA THR A 542 14.25 20.02 19.45
C THR A 542 14.85 21.44 19.55
N SER A 543 14.02 22.48 19.66
CA SER A 543 14.44 23.87 19.89
C SER A 543 14.13 24.40 21.30
N PHE A 544 13.23 23.75 22.04
CA PHE A 544 12.72 24.25 23.32
C PHE A 544 12.55 23.12 24.34
N ALA A 545 13.29 23.18 25.44
CA ALA A 545 13.15 22.20 26.52
C ALA A 545 11.74 22.24 27.19
N THR A 546 11.06 23.38 27.19
CA THR A 546 9.77 23.55 27.86
C THR A 546 8.76 24.34 27.02
N LEU A 547 7.47 24.08 27.26
CA LEU A 547 6.38 24.88 26.70
C LEU A 547 6.53 26.37 27.00
N ALA A 548 6.92 26.74 28.22
CA ALA A 548 7.09 28.15 28.60
C ALA A 548 8.18 28.86 27.76
N ALA A 549 9.25 28.14 27.37
CA ALA A 549 10.26 28.67 26.47
C ALA A 549 9.74 28.83 25.03
N ALA A 550 8.98 27.84 24.53
CA ALA A 550 8.30 27.94 23.24
C ALA A 550 7.33 29.13 23.20
N GLN A 551 6.46 29.27 24.20
CA GLN A 551 5.50 30.37 24.32
C GLN A 551 6.18 31.73 24.42
N GLY A 552 7.30 31.81 25.15
CA GLY A 552 8.15 33.01 25.21
C GLY A 552 8.76 33.42 23.86
N ALA A 553 8.95 32.47 22.95
CA ALA A 553 9.36 32.69 21.56
C ALA A 553 8.16 32.91 20.59
N GLY A 554 6.92 32.98 21.10
CA GLY A 554 5.71 33.10 20.30
C GLY A 554 5.23 31.79 19.65
N PHE A 555 5.77 30.64 20.07
CA PHE A 555 5.48 29.31 19.53
C PHE A 555 4.52 28.53 20.44
N ASP A 556 3.52 27.87 19.85
CA ASP A 556 2.45 27.14 20.55
C ASP A 556 1.80 27.90 21.73
N VAL A 557 1.44 29.17 21.51
CA VAL A 557 0.88 30.06 22.56
C VAL A 557 -0.37 29.48 23.23
N GLY A 558 -1.20 28.74 22.49
CA GLY A 558 -2.37 28.03 23.02
C GLY A 558 -2.08 26.63 23.60
N GLY A 559 -0.82 26.21 23.66
CA GLY A 559 -0.40 24.87 24.06
C GLY A 559 -0.54 24.56 25.54
N THR A 560 -0.44 23.27 25.89
CA THR A 560 -0.47 22.81 27.30
C THR A 560 0.40 21.57 27.54
N SER A 561 1.01 21.48 28.72
CA SER A 561 1.73 20.29 29.19
C SER A 561 1.01 19.52 30.29
N ALA A 562 -0.23 19.91 30.59
CA ALA A 562 -1.06 19.24 31.58
C ALA A 562 -1.39 17.79 31.15
N ALA A 563 -1.58 16.90 32.14
CA ALA A 563 -1.89 15.51 31.86
C ALA A 563 -3.21 15.38 31.08
N PRO A 564 -3.27 14.62 29.97
CA PRO A 564 -4.44 14.56 29.11
C PRO A 564 -5.63 13.83 29.73
N ASN A 565 -5.47 13.19 30.89
CA ASN A 565 -6.54 12.52 31.65
C ASN A 565 -7.42 11.62 30.76
N PHE A 566 -6.82 10.62 30.11
CA PHE A 566 -7.57 9.59 29.39
C PHE A 566 -8.53 8.83 30.33
N VAL A 567 -9.66 8.35 29.81
CA VAL A 567 -10.60 7.47 30.55
C VAL A 567 -9.88 6.19 30.99
N ALA A 568 -9.05 5.64 30.11
CA ALA A 568 -8.06 4.60 30.39
C ALA A 568 -6.87 4.79 29.45
N ALA A 569 -5.68 4.34 29.83
CA ALA A 569 -4.51 4.39 28.95
C ALA A 569 -4.77 3.57 27.65
N PRO A 570 -4.41 4.07 26.45
CA PRO A 570 -4.57 3.32 25.21
C PRO A 570 -3.85 1.96 25.25
N ALA A 571 -4.61 0.87 25.10
CA ALA A 571 -4.11 -0.49 25.17
C ALA A 571 -4.98 -1.48 24.38
N SER A 572 -4.47 -2.68 24.09
CA SER A 572 -5.22 -3.73 23.39
C SER A 572 -6.57 -4.04 24.06
N GLY A 573 -6.60 -4.10 25.40
CA GLY A 573 -7.81 -4.37 26.19
C GLY A 573 -8.91 -3.32 26.12
N ASN A 574 -8.66 -2.13 25.56
CA ASN A 574 -9.68 -1.11 25.30
C ASN A 574 -9.76 -0.67 23.82
N GLY A 575 -9.22 -1.48 22.90
CA GLY A 575 -9.19 -1.16 21.47
C GLY A 575 -8.32 0.04 21.11
N TYR A 576 -7.33 0.38 21.95
CA TYR A 576 -6.46 1.55 21.80
C TYR A 576 -7.22 2.88 21.83
N SER A 577 -8.27 2.95 22.66
CA SER A 577 -9.11 4.14 22.81
C SER A 577 -8.30 5.35 23.32
N CYS A 578 -8.47 6.50 22.68
CA CYS A 578 -7.95 7.80 23.11
C CYS A 578 -8.96 8.66 23.89
N GLN A 579 -10.06 8.07 24.36
CA GLN A 579 -11.17 8.80 24.99
C GLN A 579 -10.75 9.58 26.25
N LEU A 580 -11.26 10.82 26.38
CA LEU A 580 -10.85 11.81 27.38
C LEU A 580 -11.85 11.91 28.55
N GLN A 581 -11.35 12.10 29.77
CA GLN A 581 -12.17 12.42 30.93
C GLN A 581 -12.78 13.83 30.81
N ALA A 582 -13.88 14.09 31.54
CA ALA A 582 -14.61 15.36 31.48
C ALA A 582 -13.77 16.58 31.91
N ALA A 583 -12.84 16.37 32.84
CA ALA A 583 -11.90 17.38 33.32
C ALA A 583 -10.52 17.28 32.63
N SER A 584 -10.48 16.71 31.42
CA SER A 584 -9.25 16.72 30.61
C SER A 584 -8.93 18.14 30.13
N PRO A 585 -7.67 18.59 30.23
CA PRO A 585 -7.24 19.87 29.68
C PRO A 585 -7.22 19.90 28.14
N ALA A 586 -7.43 18.76 27.47
CA ALA A 586 -7.58 18.67 26.02
C ALA A 586 -9.02 18.98 25.55
N VAL A 587 -10.01 18.88 26.45
CA VAL A 587 -11.43 19.03 26.10
C VAL A 587 -11.77 20.51 25.84
N ASN A 588 -12.40 20.80 24.69
CA ASN A 588 -12.67 22.14 24.15
C ASN A 588 -11.42 23.04 23.98
N ALA A 589 -10.21 22.47 23.92
CA ALA A 589 -8.95 23.23 23.93
C ALA A 589 -8.23 23.30 22.56
N GLY A 590 -8.77 22.68 21.52
CA GLY A 590 -8.21 22.69 20.17
C GLY A 590 -8.32 24.06 19.48
N HIS A 591 -7.47 24.30 18.48
CA HIS A 591 -7.49 25.55 17.72
C HIS A 591 -8.81 25.70 16.92
N PRO A 592 -9.57 26.80 17.06
CA PRO A 592 -10.95 26.89 16.58
C PRO A 592 -11.09 26.82 15.06
N THR A 593 -10.07 27.22 14.30
CA THR A 593 -10.10 27.27 12.82
C THR A 593 -9.03 26.43 12.13
N ALA A 594 -8.12 25.81 12.89
CA ALA A 594 -7.00 25.02 12.34
C ALA A 594 -7.11 23.54 12.66
N SER A 595 -7.90 23.17 13.69
CA SER A 595 -8.32 21.78 13.91
C SER A 595 -9.02 21.20 12.68
N SER A 596 -9.09 19.88 12.61
CA SER A 596 -9.94 19.20 11.63
C SER A 596 -11.40 19.59 11.86
N PRO A 597 -12.19 19.88 10.80
CA PRO A 597 -13.60 20.19 10.96
C PRO A 597 -14.44 18.95 11.34
N VAL A 598 -13.85 17.75 11.27
CA VAL A 598 -14.48 16.49 11.65
C VAL A 598 -13.63 15.70 12.64
N ASP A 599 -14.29 14.88 13.44
CA ASP A 599 -13.65 13.92 14.34
C ASP A 599 -13.34 12.58 13.63
N ARG A 600 -12.76 11.65 14.39
CA ARG A 600 -12.41 10.31 13.89
C ARG A 600 -13.63 9.44 13.52
N ALA A 601 -14.79 9.68 14.14
CA ALA A 601 -16.07 9.06 13.81
C ALA A 601 -16.86 9.86 12.75
N CYS A 602 -16.25 10.89 12.17
CA CYS A 602 -16.82 11.79 11.16
C CYS A 602 -17.93 12.72 11.65
N GLY A 603 -18.07 12.89 12.97
CA GLY A 603 -18.87 13.94 13.58
C GLY A 603 -18.26 15.32 13.34
N PRO A 604 -19.05 16.40 13.21
CA PRO A 604 -18.52 17.76 13.07
C PRO A 604 -17.97 18.27 14.42
N ARG A 605 -16.77 18.87 14.41
CA ARG A 605 -16.20 19.54 15.60
C ARG A 605 -16.68 20.99 15.68
N SER A 606 -17.58 21.30 16.61
CA SER A 606 -18.09 22.67 16.83
C SER A 606 -17.21 23.49 17.76
N VAL A 607 -16.64 22.85 18.79
CA VAL A 607 -15.55 23.35 19.61
C VAL A 607 -14.57 22.17 19.76
N PRO A 608 -13.44 22.17 19.04
CA PRO A 608 -12.61 20.96 18.91
C PRO A 608 -11.85 20.63 20.18
N ASP A 609 -11.76 19.33 20.49
CA ASP A 609 -10.80 18.79 21.45
C ASP A 609 -9.38 18.72 20.84
N ILE A 610 -8.35 18.77 21.70
CA ILE A 610 -6.98 18.42 21.31
C ILE A 610 -6.88 16.89 21.16
N GLY A 611 -6.45 16.42 20.00
CA GLY A 611 -6.27 15.01 19.68
C GLY A 611 -7.38 14.40 18.82
N ALA A 612 -7.28 13.08 18.61
CA ALA A 612 -8.05 12.33 17.62
C ALA A 612 -9.45 11.94 18.09
N CYS A 613 -9.64 11.75 19.39
CA CYS A 613 -10.92 11.47 20.01
C CYS A 613 -11.58 12.78 20.47
N GLU A 614 -12.76 13.10 19.94
CA GLU A 614 -13.72 13.97 20.63
C GLU A 614 -14.39 13.20 21.78
N ARG A 615 -14.95 13.96 22.72
CA ARG A 615 -15.63 13.48 23.93
C ARG A 615 -17.16 13.35 23.80
#